data_AF-A0A962JKA0-F1
#
_entry.id   AF-A0A962JKA0-F1
#
_cell.length_a   1.000
_cell.length_b   1.000
_cell.length_c   1.000
_cell.angle_alpha   90.00
_cell.angle_beta   90.00
_cell.angle_gamma   90.00
#
_symmetry.space_group_name_H-M   'P 1'
#
loop_
_entity.id
_entity.type
_entity.pdbx_description
1 polymer ?
#
loop_
_entity_poly.entity_id
_entity_poly.type
_entity_poly.pdbx_seq_one_letter_code
_entity_poly.pdbx_strand_id
1 'polypeptide(L)' 'MSSSPNLTAVKEFLLSLQDHICQELLAEDGGTFKEDTWQRAEGGGGRSRVLENG' A
#
# COMPACT_ATOMS: atom_id res chain seq x y z
N MET A 1 22.19 -23.21 -2.61
CA MET A 1 22.08 -22.23 -1.52
C MET A 1 20.95 -21.27 -1.87
N SER A 2 19.82 -21.32 -1.19
CA SER A 2 18.73 -20.37 -1.44
C SER A 2 19.05 -19.06 -0.73
N SER A 3 19.29 -18.00 -1.51
CA SER A 3 19.30 -16.63 -1.00
C SER A 3 17.90 -16.30 -0.50
N SER A 4 17.77 -15.96 0.79
CA SER A 4 16.49 -15.50 1.32
C SER A 4 16.25 -14.07 0.83
N PRO A 5 15.03 -13.73 0.36
CA PRO A 5 14.73 -12.40 -0.11
C PRO A 5 14.84 -11.37 1.02
N ASN A 6 15.31 -10.16 0.69
CA ASN A 6 15.34 -9.04 1.61
C ASN A 6 13.91 -8.52 1.84
N LEU A 7 13.30 -8.95 2.94
CA LEU A 7 11.91 -8.62 3.28
C LEU A 7 11.67 -7.11 3.44
N THR A 8 12.67 -6.37 3.93
CA THR A 8 12.58 -4.91 4.08
C THR A 8 12.47 -4.24 2.71
N ALA A 9 13.35 -4.60 1.78
CA ALA A 9 13.34 -4.04 0.42
C ALA A 9 12.03 -4.37 -0.30
N VAL A 10 11.50 -5.58 -0.13
CA VAL A 10 10.20 -5.97 -0.70
C VAL A 10 9.06 -5.14 -0.10
N LYS A 11 9.05 -4.95 1.23
CA LYS A 11 8.03 -4.14 1.91
C LYS A 11 8.06 -2.69 1.43
N GLU A 12 9.24 -2.08 1.37
CA GLU A 12 9.42 -0.71 0.91
C GLU A 12 8.95 -0.53 -0.54
N PHE A 13 9.30 -1.48 -1.41
CA PHE A 13 8.83 -1.50 -2.79
C PHE A 13 7.30 -1.59 -2.90
N LEU A 14 6.66 -2.49 -2.15
CA LEU A 14 5.20 -2.65 -2.21
C LEU A 14 4.46 -1.42 -1.67
N LEU A 15 5.01 -0.77 -0.64
CA LEU A 15 4.44 0.47 -0.11
C LEU A 15 4.57 1.60 -1.15
N SER A 16 5.76 1.80 -1.73
CA SER A 16 5.95 2.85 -2.73
C SER A 16 5.11 2.62 -3.99
N LEU A 17 4.94 1.37 -4.40
CA LEU A 17 4.05 1.01 -5.50
C LEU A 17 2.59 1.38 -5.20
N GLN A 18 2.09 1.08 -4.00
CA GLN A 18 0.73 1.48 -3.60
C GLN A 18 0.58 3.01 -3.57
N ASP A 19 1.59 3.75 -3.11
CA ASP A 19 1.59 5.21 -3.13
C ASP A 19 1.51 5.75 -4.56
N HIS A 20 2.35 5.24 -5.45
CA HIS A 20 2.38 5.67 -6.85
C HIS A 20 1.05 5.41 -7.56
N ILE A 21 0.49 4.19 -7.44
CA ILE A 21 -0.80 3.85 -8.05
C ILE A 21 -1.91 4.79 -7.56
N CYS A 22 -1.97 5.07 -6.25
CA CYS A 22 -2.98 5.98 -5.71
C CYS A 22 -2.80 7.41 -6.23
N GLN A 23 -1.55 7.88 -6.35
CA GLN A 23 -1.26 9.21 -6.88
C GLN A 23 -1.68 9.36 -8.35
N GLU A 24 -1.36 8.37 -9.20
CA GLU A 24 -1.76 8.39 -10.61
C GLU A 24 -3.29 8.36 -10.75
N LEU A 25 -3.99 7.54 -9.96
CA LEU A 25 -5.46 7.51 -9.99
C LEU A 25 -6.08 8.85 -9.56
N LEU A 26 -5.51 9.52 -8.54
CA LEU A 26 -5.95 10.87 -8.14
C LEU A 26 -5.66 11.93 -9.21
N ALA A 27 -4.58 11.77 -9.97
CA ALA A 27 -4.24 12.71 -11.04
C ALA A 27 -5.24 12.64 -12.21
N GLU A 28 -5.76 11.45 -12.50
CA GLU A 28 -6.72 11.21 -13.58
C GLU A 28 -8.16 11.56 -13.19
N ASP A 29 -8.63 11.15 -12.01
CA ASP A 29 -10.06 11.21 -11.61
C ASP A 29 -10.34 12.20 -10.46
N GLY A 30 -9.29 12.71 -9.80
CA GLY A 30 -9.44 13.53 -8.61
C GLY A 30 -9.91 12.75 -7.38
N GLY A 31 -10.50 13.46 -6.41
CA GLY A 31 -10.98 12.85 -5.16
C GLY A 31 -9.90 12.72 -4.07
N THR A 32 -10.14 11.84 -3.09
CA THR A 32 -9.20 11.61 -1.99
C THR A 32 -9.32 10.18 -1.48
N PHE A 33 -8.20 9.48 -1.38
CA PHE A 33 -8.17 8.16 -0.76
C PHE A 33 -8.33 8.25 0.75
N LYS A 34 -9.22 7.45 1.31
CA LYS A 34 -9.28 7.16 2.74
C LYS A 34 -8.31 6.03 3.06
N GLU A 35 -7.29 6.31 3.87
CA GLU A 35 -6.33 5.32 4.34
C GLU A 35 -6.80 4.71 5.67
N ASP A 36 -6.64 3.39 5.79
CA ASP A 36 -6.80 2.66 7.04
C ASP A 36 -5.57 1.76 7.27
N THR A 37 -4.93 1.94 8.43
CA THR A 37 -3.80 1.09 8.86
C THR A 37 -4.30 0.14 9.94
N TRP A 38 -4.08 -1.15 9.72
CA TRP A 38 -4.56 -2.19 10.62
C TRP A 38 -3.45 -3.17 10.99
N GLN A 39 -3.64 -3.78 12.14
CA GLN A 39 -2.76 -4.80 12.71
C GLN A 39 -3.65 -5.96 13.16
N ARG A 40 -3.21 -7.20 12.93
CA ARG A 40 -3.94 -8.38 13.42
C ARG A 40 -3.44 -8.81 14.78
N ALA A 41 -4.33 -9.47 15.54
CA ALA A 41 -4.02 -9.95 16.88
C ALA A 41 -2.91 -11.03 16.86
N GLU A 42 -2.86 -11.85 15.81
CA GLU A 42 -1.82 -12.87 15.60
C GLU A 42 -0.50 -12.31 15.07
N GLY A 43 -0.39 -11.00 14.88
CA GLY A 43 0.75 -10.34 14.26
C GLY A 43 0.58 -10.12 12.76
N GLY A 44 1.43 -9.26 12.21
CA GLY A 44 1.26 -8.74 10.85
C GLY A 44 0.15 -7.67 10.75
N GLY A 45 0.09 -7.02 9.60
CA GLY A 45 -0.76 -5.86 9.38
C GLY A 45 -0.66 -5.37 7.95
N GLY A 46 -1.23 -4.20 7.70
CA GLY A 46 -1.18 -3.56 6.39
C GLY A 46 -1.80 -2.18 6.40
N ARG A 47 -1.82 -1.55 5.22
CA ARG A 47 -2.61 -0.35 4.98
C ARG A 47 -3.48 -0.55 3.75
N SER A 48 -4.74 -0.18 3.87
CA SER A 48 -5.70 -0.14 2.78
C SER A 48 -5.99 1.31 2.43
N ARG A 49 -6.20 1.59 1.15
CA ARG A 49 -6.67 2.90 0.67
C ARG A 49 -7.89 2.70 -0.21
N VAL A 50 -8.95 3.44 0.07
CA VAL A 50 -10.21 3.35 -0.68
C VAL A 50 -10.54 4.73 -1.25
N LEU A 51 -10.81 4.78 -2.54
CA LEU A 51 -11.40 5.93 -3.23
C LEU A 51 -12.87 5.60 -3.49
N GLU A 52 -13.76 6.51 -3.12
CA GLU A 52 -15.21 6.37 -3.26
C GLU A 52 -15.79 7.61 -3.93
N ASN A 53 -16.92 7.46 -4.65
CA ASN A 53 -17.60 8.53 -5.38
C ASN A 53 -16.78 9.16 -6.52
N GLY A 54 -16.16 8.33 -7.36
CA GLY A 54 -15.67 8.77 -8.69
C GLY A 54 -16.81 9.21 -9.60
#